data_AF-R1ARR7-F1
#
_entry.id   AF-R1ARR7-F1
#
_cell.length_a   1.000
_cell.length_b   1.000
_cell.length_c   1.000
_cell.angle_alpha   90.00
_cell.angle_beta   90.00
_cell.angle_gamma   90.00
#
_symmetry.space_group_name_H-M   'P 1'
#
loop_
_entity.id
_entity.type
_entity.pdbx_description
1 polymer ?
#
loop_
_entity_poly.entity_id
_entity_poly.type
_entity_poly.pdbx_seq_one_letter_code
_entity_poly.pdbx_strand_id
1 'polypeptide(L)' 'MEILKDLIAQGYSGNELVKKFEAQSKNIKKAITHMLEDADAIAAGEKKSESFEDIFGPEN' A
#
# COMPACT_ATOMS: atom_id res chain seq x y z
N MET A 1 6.08 12.45 -3.45
CA MET A 1 6.50 12.43 -4.88
C MET A 1 7.23 11.13 -5.27
N GLU A 2 7.45 10.19 -4.34
CA GLU A 2 8.26 8.98 -4.61
C GLU A 2 7.73 8.11 -5.76
N ILE A 3 6.43 7.79 -5.75
CA ILE A 3 5.77 7.02 -6.82
C ILE A 3 6.03 7.63 -8.21
N LEU A 4 5.91 8.96 -8.33
CA LEU A 4 6.11 9.65 -9.60
C LEU A 4 7.58 9.58 -10.04
N LYS A 5 8.52 9.75 -9.10
CA LYS A 5 9.96 9.63 -9.37
C LYS A 5 10.30 8.21 -9.84
N ASP A 6 9.75 7.18 -9.19
CA ASP A 6 9.99 5.78 -9.55
C ASP A 6 9.45 5.46 -10.95
N LEU A 7 8.28 5.99 -11.30
CA LEU A 7 7.71 5.80 -12.64
C LEU A 7 8.52 6.53 -13.73
N ILE A 8 9.04 7.73 -13.42
CA ILE A 8 9.95 8.44 -14.33
C ILE A 8 11.27 7.67 -14.48
N ALA A 9 11.82 7.12 -13.39
CA ALA A 9 13.04 6.30 -13.42
C ALA A 9 12.84 5.00 -14.22
N GLN A 10 11.61 4.47 -14.26
CA GLN A 10 11.22 3.35 -15.13
C GLN A 10 11.05 3.76 -16.61
N GLY A 11 11.19 5.04 -16.95
CA GLY A 11 11.13 5.55 -18.31
C GLY A 11 9.75 5.96 -18.80
N TYR A 12 8.73 5.97 -17.93
CA TYR A 12 7.38 6.40 -18.30
C TYR A 12 7.32 7.92 -18.51
N SER A 13 6.56 8.36 -19.51
CA SER A 13 6.38 9.79 -19.81
C SER A 13 4.99 10.09 -20.39
N GLY A 14 4.63 11.38 -20.42
CA GLY A 14 3.38 11.87 -21.01
C GLY A 14 2.13 11.19 -20.46
N ASN A 15 1.20 10.85 -21.34
CA ASN A 15 -0.07 10.21 -20.95
C ASN A 15 0.11 8.82 -20.34
N GLU A 16 1.18 8.10 -20.67
CA GLU A 16 1.44 6.79 -20.06
C GLU A 16 1.83 6.93 -18.59
N LEU A 17 2.68 7.92 -18.28
CA LEU A 17 3.06 8.24 -16.90
C LEU A 17 1.83 8.57 -16.04
N VAL A 18 0.93 9.40 -16.57
CA VAL A 18 -0.32 9.76 -15.87
C VAL A 18 -1.15 8.52 -15.58
N LYS A 19 -1.38 7.66 -16.58
CA LYS A 19 -2.15 6.42 -16.39
C LYS A 19 -1.54 5.48 -15.35
N LYS A 20 -0.22 5.31 -15.36
CA LYS A 20 0.50 4.47 -14.39
C LYS A 20 0.42 5.05 -12.98
N PHE A 21 0.58 6.36 -12.86
CA PHE A 21 0.50 7.06 -11.58
C PHE A 21 -0.91 6.98 -10.98
N GLU A 22 -1.95 7.19 -11.79
CA GLU A 22 -3.35 7.04 -11.35
C GLU A 22 -3.64 5.62 -10.89
N ALA A 23 -3.18 4.61 -11.63
CA ALA A 23 -3.36 3.20 -11.28
C ALA A 23 -2.68 2.87 -9.95
N GLN A 24 -1.41 3.25 -9.77
CA GLN A 24 -0.69 3.03 -8.51
C GLN A 24 -1.32 3.80 -7.34
N SER A 25 -1.70 5.05 -7.56
CA SER A 25 -2.38 5.87 -6.54
C SER A 25 -3.71 5.26 -6.11
N LYS A 26 -4.49 4.71 -7.05
CA LYS A 26 -5.74 4.01 -6.75
C LYS A 26 -5.51 2.75 -5.91
N ASN A 27 -4.50 1.96 -6.24
CA ASN A 27 -4.16 0.75 -5.49
C ASN A 27 -3.72 1.08 -4.06
N ILE A 28 -2.93 2.15 -3.87
CA ILE A 28 -2.52 2.60 -2.54
C ILE A 28 -3.73 3.06 -1.72
N LYS A 29 -4.63 3.87 -2.31
CA LYS A 29 -5.87 4.26 -1.62
C LYS A 29 -6.66 3.04 -1.16
N LYS A 30 -6.82 2.04 -2.02
CA LYS A 30 -7.51 0.79 -1.67
C LYS A 30 -6.81 0.04 -0.54
N ALA A 31 -5.48 -0.07 -0.59
CA ALA A 31 -4.71 -0.73 0.47
C ALA A 31 -4.85 -0.01 1.82
N ILE A 32 -4.81 1.32 1.82
CA ILE A 32 -5.02 2.13 3.04
C ILE A 32 -6.44 1.92 3.58
N THR A 33 -7.47 1.93 2.74
CA THR A 33 -8.85 1.66 3.17
C THR A 33 -8.97 0.29 3.83
N HIS A 34 -8.43 -0.76 3.23
CA HIS A 34 -8.43 -2.08 3.85
C HIS A 34 -7.64 -2.12 5.17
N MET A 35 -6.51 -1.41 5.26
CA MET A 35 -5.75 -1.33 6.50
C MET A 35 -6.54 -0.63 7.62
N LEU A 36 -7.35 0.39 7.30
CA LEU A 36 -8.26 1.00 8.26
C LEU A 36 -9.37 0.02 8.69
N GLU A 37 -10.02 -0.65 7.75
CA GLU A 37 -11.06 -1.65 8.04
C GLU A 37 -10.52 -2.76 8.95
N ASP A 38 -9.31 -3.24 8.67
CA ASP A 38 -8.63 -4.23 9.50
C ASP A 38 -8.32 -3.70 10.90
N ALA A 39 -7.84 -2.45 11.01
CA ALA A 39 -7.57 -1.83 12.31
C ALA A 39 -8.84 -1.67 13.15
N ASP A 40 -9.96 -1.27 12.54
CA ASP A 40 -11.25 -1.16 13.20
C ASP A 40 -11.76 -2.53 13.67
N ALA A 41 -11.66 -3.57 12.83
CA ALA A 41 -12.03 -4.94 13.19
C ALA A 41 -11.16 -5.51 14.33
N ILE A 42 -9.86 -5.19 14.33
CA ILE A 42 -8.94 -5.56 15.43
C ILE A 42 -9.34 -4.85 16.72
N ALA A 43 -9.60 -3.54 16.67
CA ALA A 43 -10.00 -2.76 17.83
C ALA A 43 -11.36 -3.21 18.41
N ALA A 44 -12.29 -3.64 17.56
CA ALA A 44 -13.56 -4.23 17.97
C ALA A 44 -13.43 -5.66 18.53
N GLY A 45 -12.25 -6.29 18.40
CA GLY A 45 -12.00 -7.67 18.81
C GLY A 45 -12.55 -8.73 17.84
N GLU A 46 -12.98 -8.31 16.64
CA GLU A 46 -13.52 -9.19 15.59
C GLU A 46 -12.40 -9.88 14.80
N LYS A 47 -11.22 -9.27 14.75
CA LYS A 47 -10.01 -9.80 14.09
C LYS A 47 -8.83 -9.79 15.06
N LYS A 48 -7.94 -10.78 14.97
CA LYS A 48 -6.67 -10.76 15.73
C LYS A 48 -5.68 -9.84 15.03
N SER A 49 -4.93 -9.08 15.82
CA SER A 49 -3.76 -8.37 15.29
C SER A 49 -2.66 -9.37 14.96
N GLU A 50 -1.92 -9.07 13.89
CA GLU A 50 -0.68 -9.77 13.53
C GLU A 50 0.50 -8.91 13.99
N SER A 51 1.48 -9.54 14.64
CA SER A 51 2.73 -8.89 15.02
C SER A 51 3.71 -8.86 13.85
N PHE A 52 4.80 -8.09 13.99
CA PHE A 52 5.87 -8.09 13.00
C PHE A 52 6.45 -9.49 12.79
N GLU A 53 6.63 -10.26 13.87
CA GLU A 53 7.15 -11.63 13.83
C GLU A 53 6.20 -12.59 13.11
N ASP A 54 4.87 -12.39 13.23
CA ASP A 54 3.87 -13.21 12.54
C ASP A 54 3.94 -13.02 11.00
N ILE A 55 4.31 -11.82 10.54
CA ILE A 55 4.35 -11.47 9.12
C ILE A 55 5.72 -11.69 8.50
N PHE A 56 6.79 -11.23 9.17
CA PHE A 56 8.15 -11.18 8.63
C PHE A 56 9.09 -12.21 9.25
N GLY A 57 8.66 -12.91 10.30
CA GLY A 57 9.51 -13.80 11.10
C GLY A 57 10.36 -13.04 12.12
N PRO A 58 11.12 -13.76 12.96
CA PRO A 58 12.01 -13.14 13.95
C PRO A 58 13.15 -12.39 13.27
N GLU A 59 13.52 -11.22 13.81
CA GLU A 59 14.75 -10.52 13.43
C GLU A 59 15.96 -11.33 13.92
N ASN A 60 16.88 -11.64 13.00
CA ASN A 60 18.16 -12.32 13.29
C ASN A 60 19.29 -11.31 13.47
#